data_AF-A0A9Q1L066-F1
#
_entry.id   AF-A0A9Q1L066-F1
#
_cell.length_a   1.000
_cell.length_b   1.000
_cell.length_c   1.000
_cell.angle_alpha   90.00
_cell.angle_beta   90.00
_cell.angle_gamma   90.00
#
_symmetry.space_group_name_H-M   'P 1'
#
loop_
_entity.id
_entity.type
_entity.pdbx_description
1 polymer ?
#
loop_
_entity_poly.entity_id
_entity_poly.type
_entity_poly.pdbx_seq_one_letter_code
_entity_poly.pdbx_strand_id
1 'polypeptide(L)'
;MWTIWKTLGGKRKDIDETDFLNAEFFFDENKKPVRVTVRDALDNRKMVFDYQPMPIPWRSYKLLKKSKANARLLPPTTQVFPIAKLDKVLSFSIQRPTSDETSNWNELNRAEFSGSYTNLPHIQRNHSEPHIATIKQFQLAINELLEEIGLEDEDNIVVTLVPKIGGESVTIESAEITLEAC
;
A
#
# COMPACT_ATOMS: atom_id res chain seq x y z
N MET A 1 -0.82 -13.16 -9.50
CA MET A 1 -1.15 -11.72 -9.53
C MET A 1 -0.20 -10.92 -10.41
N TRP A 2 1.12 -11.10 -10.30
CA TRP A 2 2.10 -10.41 -11.16
C TRP A 2 1.81 -10.52 -12.67
N THR A 3 1.55 -11.72 -13.19
CA THR A 3 1.16 -11.93 -14.61
C THR A 3 -0.07 -11.12 -15.01
N ILE A 4 -1.10 -11.11 -14.16
CA ILE A 4 -2.32 -10.33 -14.39
C ILE A 4 -1.99 -8.83 -14.37
N TRP A 5 -1.24 -8.35 -13.39
CA TRP A 5 -0.86 -6.94 -13.26
C TRP A 5 -0.19 -6.39 -14.52
N LYS A 6 0.68 -7.18 -15.18
CA LYS A 6 1.29 -6.82 -16.47
C LYS A 6 0.30 -6.69 -17.62
N THR A 7 -0.77 -7.49 -17.62
CA THR A 7 -1.80 -7.46 -18.68
C THR A 7 -2.77 -6.30 -18.56
N LEU A 8 -2.79 -5.59 -17.42
CA LEU A 8 -3.62 -4.39 -17.22
C LEU A 8 -3.09 -3.16 -18.00
N GLY A 9 -1.91 -3.27 -18.62
CA GLY A 9 -1.35 -2.24 -19.50
C GLY A 9 -0.88 -0.97 -18.78
N GLY A 10 -0.63 0.08 -19.56
CA GLY A 10 -0.08 1.35 -19.09
C GLY A 10 1.41 1.23 -18.73
N LYS A 11 1.79 1.75 -17.56
CA LYS A 11 3.17 1.74 -17.04
C LYS A 11 3.53 0.49 -16.24
N ARG A 12 2.63 -0.50 -16.18
CA ARG A 12 2.81 -1.75 -15.41
C ARG A 12 3.78 -2.69 -16.13
N LYS A 13 5.08 -2.49 -15.92
CA LYS A 13 6.18 -3.25 -16.52
C LYS A 13 7.07 -3.86 -15.45
N ASP A 14 7.86 -4.85 -15.85
CA ASP A 14 8.87 -5.43 -14.96
C ASP A 14 9.93 -4.38 -14.59
N ILE A 15 10.50 -4.52 -13.39
CA ILE A 15 11.58 -3.67 -12.90
C ILE A 15 12.82 -3.91 -13.78
N ASP A 16 13.40 -2.83 -14.31
CA ASP A 16 14.56 -2.86 -15.21
C ASP A 16 15.89 -2.54 -14.51
N GLU A 17 15.86 -2.36 -13.19
CA GLU A 17 17.05 -2.11 -12.37
C GLU A 17 18.04 -3.28 -12.41
N THR A 18 19.29 -2.98 -12.75
CA THR A 18 20.35 -4.00 -12.92
C THR A 18 20.61 -4.78 -11.63
N ASP A 19 20.60 -4.09 -10.49
CA ASP A 19 20.84 -4.71 -9.17
C ASP A 19 19.72 -5.69 -8.81
N PHE A 20 18.46 -5.34 -9.12
CA PHE A 20 17.32 -6.23 -8.93
C PHE A 20 17.40 -7.45 -9.86
N LEU A 21 17.68 -7.24 -11.14
CA LEU A 21 17.73 -8.29 -12.15
C LEU A 21 18.84 -9.32 -11.91
N ASN A 22 19.97 -8.88 -11.35
CA ASN A 22 21.13 -9.71 -11.07
C ASN A 22 21.11 -10.35 -9.68
N ALA A 23 20.06 -10.15 -8.87
CA ALA A 23 19.94 -10.84 -7.59
C ALA A 23 19.88 -12.36 -7.80
N GLU A 24 20.72 -13.09 -7.07
CA GLU A 24 20.96 -14.53 -7.25
C GLU A 24 20.35 -15.37 -6.12
N PHE A 25 19.78 -16.52 -6.46
CA PHE A 25 19.24 -17.51 -5.52
C PHE A 25 19.68 -18.93 -5.90
N PHE A 26 19.54 -19.89 -4.99
CA PHE A 26 19.91 -21.29 -5.20
C PHE A 26 18.73 -22.24 -5.03
N PHE A 27 18.35 -22.96 -6.09
CA PHE A 27 17.23 -23.91 -6.07
C PHE A 27 17.42 -25.05 -7.08
N ASP A 28 17.24 -26.30 -6.65
CA ASP A 28 17.06 -27.48 -7.52
C ASP A 28 16.32 -28.57 -6.74
N GLU A 29 15.46 -29.34 -7.43
CA GLU A 29 14.78 -30.52 -6.92
C GLU A 29 15.77 -31.63 -6.54
N ASN A 30 16.91 -31.70 -7.25
CA ASN A 30 17.91 -32.77 -7.10
C ASN A 30 18.96 -32.45 -6.02
N LYS A 31 18.71 -31.45 -5.16
CA LYS A 31 19.65 -30.95 -4.14
C LYS A 31 21.00 -30.49 -4.70
N LYS A 32 21.04 -30.06 -5.97
CA LYS A 32 22.24 -29.45 -6.55
C LYS A 32 22.17 -27.94 -6.39
N PRO A 33 23.30 -27.26 -6.14
CA PRO A 33 23.32 -25.81 -6.08
C PRO A 33 23.26 -25.25 -7.51
N VAL A 34 22.05 -25.03 -8.03
CA VAL A 34 21.84 -24.29 -9.28
C VAL A 34 21.57 -22.84 -8.95
N ARG A 35 22.37 -21.95 -9.53
CA ARG A 35 22.21 -20.52 -9.39
C ARG A 35 21.17 -20.01 -10.39
N VAL A 36 20.17 -19.30 -9.89
CA VAL A 36 19.13 -18.65 -10.68
C VAL A 36 19.10 -17.15 -10.40
N THR A 37 18.78 -16.35 -11.41
CA THR A 37 18.70 -14.89 -11.28
C THR A 37 17.27 -14.40 -11.48
N VAL A 38 16.94 -13.23 -10.96
CA VAL A 38 15.59 -12.64 -11.09
C VAL A 38 15.19 -12.47 -12.56
N ARG A 39 16.12 -12.05 -13.43
CA ARG A 39 15.88 -11.91 -14.88
C ARG A 39 15.39 -13.20 -15.56
N ASP A 40 15.75 -14.37 -15.03
CA ASP A 40 15.35 -15.65 -15.60
C ASP A 40 13.90 -16.01 -15.23
N ALA A 41 13.39 -15.42 -14.15
CA ALA A 41 12.05 -15.67 -13.60
C ALA A 41 10.98 -14.64 -14.03
N LEU A 42 11.33 -13.65 -14.87
CA LEU A 42 10.38 -12.62 -15.35
C LEU A 42 9.30 -13.16 -16.29
N ASP A 43 9.56 -14.30 -16.92
CA ASP A 43 8.67 -14.93 -17.89
C ASP A 43 8.42 -16.39 -17.54
N ASN A 44 7.22 -16.68 -17.05
CA ASN A 44 6.78 -18.02 -16.67
C ASN A 44 6.91 -19.02 -17.84
N ARG A 45 6.78 -18.58 -19.09
CA ARG A 45 6.88 -19.46 -20.26
C ARG A 45 8.30 -19.99 -20.47
N LYS A 46 9.32 -19.20 -20.11
CA LYS A 46 10.72 -19.67 -20.08
C LYS A 46 10.93 -20.71 -18.99
N MET A 47 10.16 -20.62 -17.91
CA MET A 47 10.11 -21.61 -16.83
C MET A 47 9.15 -22.78 -17.14
N VAL A 48 8.62 -22.85 -18.37
CA VAL A 48 7.79 -23.96 -18.87
C VAL A 48 6.48 -24.14 -18.08
N PHE A 49 5.92 -23.05 -17.55
CA PHE A 49 4.58 -23.06 -16.95
C PHE A 49 3.78 -21.81 -17.30
N ASP A 50 2.45 -21.93 -17.22
CA ASP A 50 1.54 -20.79 -17.29
C ASP A 50 0.28 -21.08 -16.46
N TYR A 51 -0.51 -20.05 -16.19
CA TYR A 51 -1.77 -20.17 -15.46
C TYR A 51 -2.93 -20.47 -16.40
N GLN A 52 -3.88 -21.28 -15.93
CA GLN A 52 -5.15 -21.45 -16.63
C GLN A 52 -5.88 -20.09 -16.75
N PRO A 53 -6.40 -19.73 -17.93
CA PRO A 53 -7.21 -18.53 -18.08
C PRO A 53 -8.46 -18.60 -17.20
N MET A 54 -8.63 -17.58 -16.35
CA MET A 54 -9.78 -17.46 -15.46
C MET A 54 -10.36 -16.04 -15.52
N PRO A 55 -11.68 -15.88 -15.36
CA PRO A 55 -12.29 -14.56 -15.24
C PRO A 55 -11.70 -13.75 -14.08
N ILE A 56 -11.61 -12.44 -14.24
CA ILE A 56 -11.01 -11.52 -13.27
C ILE A 56 -12.12 -10.56 -12.75
N PRO A 57 -12.99 -11.02 -11.83
CA PRO A 57 -14.20 -10.28 -11.45
C PRO A 57 -13.92 -8.96 -10.74
N TRP A 58 -12.78 -8.85 -10.04
CA TRP A 58 -12.37 -7.61 -9.35
C TRP A 58 -11.91 -6.51 -10.31
N ARG A 59 -11.68 -6.79 -11.60
CA ARG A 59 -11.23 -5.77 -12.57
C ARG A 59 -12.29 -4.69 -12.82
N SER A 60 -13.56 -5.05 -12.72
CA SER A 60 -14.70 -4.12 -12.89
C SER A 60 -15.29 -3.69 -11.54
N TYR A 61 -14.52 -3.83 -10.45
CA TYR A 61 -14.97 -3.41 -9.14
C TYR A 61 -15.06 -1.88 -9.10
N LYS A 62 -16.24 -1.35 -8.79
CA LYS A 62 -16.46 0.08 -8.60
C LYS A 62 -16.73 0.36 -7.14
N LEU A 63 -16.08 1.39 -6.60
CA LEU A 63 -16.35 1.87 -5.26
C LEU A 63 -17.76 2.46 -5.20
N LEU A 64 -18.47 2.20 -4.10
CA LEU A 64 -19.85 2.63 -3.93
C LEU A 64 -19.92 3.91 -3.10
N LYS A 65 -20.70 4.87 -3.61
CA LYS A 65 -21.19 6.09 -2.95
C LYS A 65 -20.14 7.18 -2.68
N LYS A 66 -20.57 8.43 -2.89
CA LYS A 66 -19.93 9.65 -2.45
C LYS A 66 -20.55 10.07 -1.11
N SER A 67 -19.78 10.35 -0.08
CA SER A 67 -20.26 11.18 1.03
C SER A 67 -20.08 12.66 0.65
N LYS A 68 -21.09 13.50 0.89
CA LYS A 68 -20.95 14.96 0.75
C LYS A 68 -20.35 15.47 2.05
N ALA A 69 -19.20 16.12 1.99
CA ALA A 69 -18.48 16.54 3.20
C ALA A 69 -18.76 18.02 3.55
N ASN A 70 -19.00 18.31 4.84
CA ASN A 70 -19.18 19.67 5.39
C ASN A 70 -17.98 20.14 6.25
N ALA A 71 -17.52 21.37 6.03
CA ALA A 71 -16.29 21.94 6.57
C ALA A 71 -16.17 21.92 8.11
N ARG A 72 -15.14 21.22 8.62
CA ARG A 72 -14.63 21.35 10.00
C ARG A 72 -13.10 21.40 9.99
N LEU A 73 -12.53 22.29 10.80
CA LEU A 73 -11.08 22.54 10.87
C LEU A 73 -10.38 21.46 11.73
N LEU A 74 -9.64 20.53 11.11
CA LEU A 74 -8.79 19.54 11.78
C LEU A 74 -7.34 20.04 11.93
N PRO A 75 -6.59 19.61 12.96
CA PRO A 75 -5.20 20.04 13.16
C PRO A 75 -4.28 19.61 11.99
N PRO A 76 -3.28 20.44 11.63
CA PRO A 76 -2.33 20.15 10.55
C PRO A 76 -1.34 19.04 10.93
N THR A 77 -0.82 18.30 9.93
CA THR A 77 0.14 17.18 10.08
C THR A 77 1.30 17.49 11.02
N THR A 78 1.87 18.69 10.96
CA THR A 78 3.01 19.12 11.80
C THR A 78 2.70 19.09 13.31
N GLN A 79 1.41 19.13 13.69
CA GLN A 79 1.00 19.05 15.10
C GLN A 79 0.68 17.62 15.57
N VAL A 80 0.50 16.69 14.63
CA VAL A 80 0.05 15.33 14.92
C VAL A 80 1.22 14.34 14.96
N PHE A 81 2.30 14.63 14.22
CA PHE A 81 3.48 13.77 14.12
C PHE A 81 4.68 14.32 14.92
N PRO A 82 5.58 13.46 15.42
CA PRO A 82 5.56 11.99 15.35
C PRO A 82 4.55 11.36 16.33
N ILE A 83 3.90 10.27 15.92
CA ILE A 83 2.94 9.54 16.76
C ILE A 83 3.66 8.34 17.37
N ALA A 84 3.80 8.34 18.70
CA ALA A 84 4.46 7.26 19.42
C ALA A 84 3.62 5.96 19.55
N LYS A 85 2.28 6.08 19.52
CA LYS A 85 1.34 4.95 19.59
C LYS A 85 0.07 5.29 18.84
N LEU A 86 -0.34 4.44 17.90
CA LEU A 86 -1.61 4.57 17.17
C LEU A 86 -2.70 3.71 17.83
N ASP A 87 -3.06 4.02 19.08
CA ASP A 87 -4.07 3.29 19.85
C ASP A 87 -5.51 3.69 19.48
N LYS A 88 -5.70 4.90 18.95
CA LYS A 88 -7.01 5.47 18.58
C LYS A 88 -7.05 5.85 17.10
N VAL A 89 -8.27 5.91 16.56
CA VAL A 89 -8.50 6.48 15.23
C VAL A 89 -7.98 7.90 15.20
N LEU A 90 -7.09 8.17 14.25
CA LEU A 90 -6.40 9.44 14.13
C LEU A 90 -6.71 10.04 12.77
N SER A 91 -7.41 11.18 12.79
CA SER A 91 -7.61 11.98 11.60
C SER A 91 -6.75 13.22 11.69
N PHE A 92 -5.94 13.46 10.67
CA PHE A 92 -5.12 14.66 10.56
C PHE A 92 -5.25 15.24 9.17
N SER A 93 -5.07 16.54 9.11
CA SER A 93 -5.01 17.22 7.83
C SER A 93 -3.56 17.40 7.45
N ILE A 94 -3.14 16.68 6.41
CA ILE A 94 -2.30 17.33 5.40
C ILE A 94 -3.17 18.49 4.91
N GLN A 95 -2.65 19.71 4.69
CA GLN A 95 -3.44 20.96 4.50
C GLN A 95 -4.80 20.65 3.78
N ARG A 96 -5.97 21.27 4.12
CA ARG A 96 -7.41 20.79 4.39
C ARG A 96 -8.65 21.05 3.42
N PRO A 97 -9.94 20.53 3.61
CA PRO A 97 -10.58 19.53 4.53
C PRO A 97 -11.55 18.48 3.84
N THR A 98 -12.01 17.34 4.40
CA THR A 98 -13.17 17.13 5.33
C THR A 98 -13.50 15.61 5.48
N SER A 99 -14.01 15.11 6.62
CA SER A 99 -14.87 13.89 6.67
C SER A 99 -15.87 13.88 7.85
N ASP A 100 -17.07 13.32 7.63
CA ASP A 100 -18.14 13.18 8.63
C ASP A 100 -17.84 12.08 9.67
N GLU A 101 -18.19 12.33 10.94
CA GLU A 101 -18.07 11.38 12.07
C GLU A 101 -19.06 10.18 12.00
N THR A 102 -19.63 9.87 10.84
CA THR A 102 -20.65 8.80 10.68
C THR A 102 -20.27 7.69 9.70
N SER A 103 -18.96 7.47 9.50
CA SER A 103 -18.47 6.39 8.65
C SER A 103 -18.37 5.05 9.41
N ASN A 104 -19.09 4.04 8.91
CA ASN A 104 -18.88 2.66 9.32
C ASN A 104 -17.57 2.15 8.71
N TRP A 105 -16.48 2.21 9.47
CA TRP A 105 -15.12 1.79 9.06
C TRP A 105 -14.95 0.29 8.78
N ASN A 106 -16.03 -0.49 8.84
CA ASN A 106 -16.02 -1.90 8.45
C ASN A 106 -16.43 -2.11 6.98
N GLU A 107 -16.92 -1.07 6.30
CA GLU A 107 -17.23 -1.11 4.87
C GLU A 107 -16.03 -0.62 4.05
N LEU A 108 -15.32 -1.54 3.37
CA LEU A 108 -14.17 -1.22 2.53
C LEU A 108 -14.54 -0.76 1.11
N ASN A 109 -15.84 -0.76 0.77
CA ASN A 109 -16.35 -0.48 -0.58
C ASN A 109 -16.70 0.99 -0.78
N ARG A 110 -15.88 1.87 -0.22
CA ARG A 110 -16.12 3.31 -0.18
C ARG A 110 -15.03 4.03 -0.94
N ALA A 111 -15.41 5.09 -1.65
CA ALA A 111 -14.47 5.89 -2.44
C ALA A 111 -13.36 6.49 -1.56
N GLU A 112 -13.64 6.73 -0.28
CA GLU A 112 -12.68 7.31 0.67
C GLU A 112 -11.60 6.32 1.16
N PHE A 113 -11.72 5.02 0.89
CA PHE A 113 -10.75 4.02 1.35
C PHE A 113 -9.56 3.90 0.39
N SER A 114 -8.36 4.29 0.85
CA SER A 114 -7.14 4.28 0.03
C SER A 114 -6.27 3.03 0.17
N GLY A 115 -6.36 2.32 1.29
CA GLY A 115 -5.57 1.12 1.51
C GLY A 115 -5.38 0.77 2.99
N SER A 116 -4.61 -0.29 3.23
CA SER A 116 -4.29 -0.77 4.56
C SER A 116 -2.86 -1.24 4.64
N TYR A 117 -2.19 -0.93 5.75
CA TYR A 117 -0.90 -1.50 6.09
C TYR A 117 -1.08 -2.77 6.94
N THR A 118 -0.34 -3.83 6.63
CA THR A 118 -0.30 -5.06 7.43
C THR A 118 1.14 -5.56 7.51
N ASN A 119 1.49 -6.14 8.66
CA ASN A 119 2.80 -6.74 8.88
C ASN A 119 2.62 -8.14 9.48
N LEU A 120 3.33 -9.11 8.92
CA LEU A 120 3.35 -10.46 9.48
C LEU A 120 4.51 -10.57 10.48
N PRO A 121 4.27 -11.14 11.68
CA PRO A 121 5.34 -11.39 12.63
C PRO A 121 6.44 -12.23 11.99
N HIS A 122 7.68 -11.77 12.05
CA HIS A 122 8.84 -12.58 11.69
C HIS A 122 9.75 -12.71 12.91
N ILE A 123 10.12 -13.95 13.22
CA ILE A 123 10.98 -14.26 14.37
C ILE A 123 12.40 -14.43 13.84
N GLN A 124 13.30 -13.54 14.22
CA GLN A 124 14.72 -13.78 14.04
C GLN A 124 15.25 -14.72 15.13
N ARG A 125 16.24 -15.54 14.78
CA ARG A 125 16.86 -16.51 15.70
C ARG A 125 17.53 -15.87 16.93
N ASN A 126 17.84 -14.57 16.88
CA ASN A 126 18.41 -13.87 18.03
C ASN A 126 17.28 -13.41 18.97
N HIS A 127 17.20 -14.06 20.13
CA HIS A 127 16.23 -13.81 21.19
C HIS A 127 16.59 -12.63 22.10
N SER A 128 17.73 -11.96 21.86
CA SER A 128 18.32 -11.01 22.80
C SER A 128 17.65 -9.64 22.80
N GLU A 129 16.94 -9.28 21.73
CA GLU A 129 16.27 -7.98 21.59
C GLU A 129 14.89 -8.14 20.96
N PRO A 130 13.88 -7.35 21.39
CA PRO A 130 12.60 -7.32 20.72
C PRO A 130 12.79 -6.85 19.28
N HIS A 131 12.36 -7.67 18.32
CA HIS A 131 12.47 -7.32 16.92
C HIS A 131 11.47 -6.20 16.58
N ILE A 132 11.98 -5.00 16.30
CA ILE A 132 11.19 -3.87 15.81
C ILE A 132 11.37 -3.80 14.29
N ALA A 133 10.30 -4.08 13.55
CA ALA A 133 10.29 -3.92 12.10
C ALA A 133 10.30 -2.42 11.77
N THR A 134 11.43 -1.93 11.24
CA THR A 134 11.53 -0.55 10.74
C THR A 134 11.12 -0.53 9.27
N ILE A 135 9.97 0.07 8.98
CA ILE A 135 9.49 0.26 7.61
C ILE A 135 9.92 1.65 7.16
N LYS A 136 10.69 1.73 6.07
CA LYS A 136 11.14 3.02 5.54
C LYS A 136 9.97 3.87 5.06
N GLN A 137 9.08 3.28 4.25
CA GLN A 137 7.98 3.99 3.60
C GLN A 137 6.80 3.06 3.37
N PHE A 138 5.59 3.60 3.50
CA PHE A 138 4.33 3.00 3.06
C PHE A 138 3.67 3.98 2.10
N GLN A 139 3.57 3.60 0.83
CA GLN A 139 3.11 4.48 -0.24
C GLN A 139 1.76 3.99 -0.78
N LEU A 140 0.86 4.94 -1.06
CA LEU A 140 -0.44 4.69 -1.67
C LEU A 140 -0.62 5.66 -2.84
N ALA A 141 -0.95 5.12 -4.02
CA ALA A 141 -1.33 5.94 -5.15
C ALA A 141 -2.79 6.40 -4.95
N ILE A 142 -3.00 7.72 -4.89
CA ILE A 142 -4.31 8.31 -4.58
C ILE A 142 -4.96 9.03 -5.77
N ASN A 143 -4.33 9.10 -6.95
CA ASN A 143 -4.87 9.84 -8.10
C ASN A 143 -6.29 9.41 -8.47
N GLU A 144 -6.55 8.12 -8.68
CA GLU A 144 -7.89 7.62 -9.02
C GLU A 144 -8.92 7.94 -7.92
N LEU A 145 -8.50 7.97 -6.64
CA LEU A 145 -9.38 8.31 -5.51
C LEU A 145 -9.72 9.81 -5.49
N LEU A 146 -8.75 10.68 -5.79
CA LEU A 146 -8.97 12.12 -5.87
C LEU A 146 -9.97 12.45 -7.00
N GLU A 147 -9.84 11.79 -8.15
CA GLU A 147 -10.77 11.93 -9.29
C GLU A 147 -12.18 11.45 -8.93
N GLU A 148 -12.32 10.27 -8.30
CA GLU A 148 -13.62 9.70 -7.97
C GLU A 148 -14.39 10.49 -6.91
N ILE A 149 -13.69 10.98 -5.88
CA ILE A 149 -14.27 11.79 -4.79
C ILE A 149 -14.48 13.24 -5.27
N GLY A 150 -13.74 13.70 -6.28
CA GLY A 150 -13.81 15.05 -6.83
C GLY A 150 -13.02 16.06 -6.00
N LEU A 151 -11.83 15.66 -5.55
CA LEU A 151 -10.89 16.47 -4.76
C LEU A 151 -9.60 16.79 -5.54
N GLU A 152 -9.63 16.73 -6.88
CA GLU A 152 -8.47 17.02 -7.73
C GLU A 152 -7.98 18.47 -7.61
N ASP A 153 -8.92 19.41 -7.50
CA ASP A 153 -8.66 20.85 -7.45
C ASP A 153 -8.49 21.37 -6.01
N GLU A 154 -8.68 20.51 -5.01
CA GLU A 154 -8.49 20.89 -3.62
C GLU A 154 -6.99 20.91 -3.33
N ASP A 155 -6.50 21.98 -2.71
CA ASP A 155 -5.09 22.09 -2.32
C ASP A 155 -4.65 20.99 -1.32
N ASN A 156 -5.60 20.15 -0.91
CA ASN A 156 -5.71 19.82 0.46
C ASN A 156 -6.64 18.62 0.81
N ILE A 157 -6.18 17.61 1.57
CA ILE A 157 -6.96 16.40 1.90
C ILE A 157 -6.87 15.95 3.37
N VAL A 158 -7.97 15.42 3.91
CA VAL A 158 -7.99 14.79 5.24
C VAL A 158 -7.60 13.33 5.12
N VAL A 159 -6.63 12.92 5.94
CA VAL A 159 -6.22 11.53 6.05
C VAL A 159 -6.66 10.99 7.40
N THR A 160 -7.36 9.87 7.38
CA THR A 160 -7.78 9.16 8.59
C THR A 160 -7.08 7.81 8.67
N LEU A 161 -6.27 7.64 9.71
CA LEU A 161 -5.66 6.36 10.08
C LEU A 161 -6.54 5.65 11.11
N VAL A 162 -6.99 4.45 10.77
CA VAL A 162 -7.84 3.63 11.63
C VAL A 162 -7.01 2.42 12.12
N PRO A 163 -6.51 2.41 13.37
CA PRO A 163 -5.87 1.21 13.89
C PRO A 163 -6.90 0.08 14.01
N LYS A 164 -6.57 -1.10 13.47
CA LYS A 164 -7.41 -2.29 13.56
C LYS A 164 -6.88 -3.26 14.63
N ILE A 165 -5.61 -3.67 14.51
CA ILE A 165 -4.95 -4.61 15.42
C ILE A 165 -3.52 -4.12 15.66
N GLY A 166 -3.05 -4.14 16.90
CA GLY A 166 -1.65 -3.88 17.25
C GLY A 166 -1.18 -2.42 17.11
N GLY A 167 -2.10 -1.46 16.96
CA GLY A 167 -1.77 -0.05 16.75
C GLY A 167 -0.96 0.59 17.90
N GLU A 168 -1.07 0.06 19.12
CA GLU A 168 -0.28 0.49 20.28
C GLU A 168 1.23 0.25 20.14
N SER A 169 1.62 -0.64 19.21
CA SER A 169 3.02 -0.97 18.88
C SER A 169 3.50 -0.29 17.59
N VAL A 170 2.67 0.58 16.99
CA VAL A 170 2.98 1.27 15.74
C VAL A 170 3.32 2.72 16.04
N THR A 171 4.53 3.12 15.62
CA THR A 171 4.99 4.51 15.60
C THR A 171 5.00 4.99 14.16
N ILE A 172 4.49 6.20 13.91
CA ILE A 172 4.54 6.81 12.57
C ILE A 172 5.26 8.15 12.70
N GLU A 173 6.33 8.32 11.93
CA GLU A 173 7.18 9.49 12.01
C GLU A 173 6.65 10.68 11.23
N SER A 174 6.15 10.43 10.00
CA SER A 174 5.64 11.47 9.12
C SER A 174 4.64 10.90 8.12
N ALA A 175 3.86 11.80 7.52
CA ALA A 175 2.96 11.51 6.41
C ALA A 175 3.00 12.70 5.44
N GLU A 176 3.32 12.43 4.18
CA GLU A 176 3.46 13.45 3.14
C GLU A 176 2.88 12.95 1.82
N ILE A 177 2.52 13.90 0.94
CA ILE A 177 2.06 13.62 -0.42
C ILE A 177 3.12 14.17 -1.34
N THR A 178 3.67 13.33 -2.20
CA THR A 178 4.70 13.68 -3.17
C THR A 178 4.22 13.34 -4.57
N LEU A 179 4.69 14.11 -5.56
CA LEU A 179 4.52 13.78 -6.96
C LEU A 179 5.68 12.89 -7.38
N GLU A 180 5.40 11.62 -7.66
CA GLU A 180 6.39 10.73 -8.23
C GLU A 180 6.27 10.69 -9.75
N ALA A 181 7.41 10.92 -10.42
CA ALA A 181 7.50 10.74 -11.85
C ALA A 181 7.34 9.24 -12.16
N CYS A 182 6.18 8.90 -12.72
CA CYS A 182 5.86 7.55 -13.18
C CYS A 182 6.59 7.16 -14.46
#